data_AF-A0A3M1T4C6-F1
#
_entry.id   AF-A0A3M1T4C6-F1
#
_cell.length_a   1.000
_cell.length_b   1.000
_cell.length_c   1.000
_cell.angle_alpha   90.00
_cell.angle_beta   90.00
_cell.angle_gamma   90.00
#
_symmetry.space_group_name_H-M   'P 1'
#
loop_
_entity.id
_entity.type
_entity.pdbx_description
1 polymer ?
#
loop_
_entity_poly.entity_id
_entity_poly.type
_entity_poly.pdbx_seq_one_letter_code
_entity_poly.pdbx_strand_id
1 'polypeptide(L)'
;MRAWILLSIPLGLVLSFGGGGPGPLRPHDDEGLDALVERIDRHLAARWRKAGVTPAPEVDSLQLARRLWLDLLGTIPSLEEIRALEAQPPERRRAWLLARVERDPRYPEVLAERLARIAVGGPMARQDDLLYRRRRLVAWLTRQVRGNRPWDELVRELITAKGLSTGQPATNFVVSQERDPLKLAARSTRAFLGVRIDCAQCHDHPFARWKQTDFEGLAAFFARTEADLGGVRDVERGELEIDRPLVETPGQLKDMREEAATGEGPVPAVRRVRQVFPQVPFAPELLPADAPTRRAAYAAWITHPENPFFAKALVNRLWQWLMGRGLVEPLDELDSTKPRDRELLDLLARDFVAHGFDVKRTVAAIVRTRAYRLDSRVPEGQDEDEAEEELAAYPLKPLRADQLANAIYQASSLWTYDRRRNLILRLARFLRTAEFSKRNGDDLALEEPTPETLLQRLQLLNGKLVTELTQEGDGFSPIRRSVELCPDEGSVVDTAFLLVLTRRASPEERAHFAARLRAAVDSEGHPDADARARVVADLYWTLLNTTEFAWAH
;
A
#
# COMPACT_ATOMS: atom_id res chain seq x y z
N MET A 1 -58.15 -26.69 1.98
CA MET A 1 -57.87 -26.27 0.58
C MET A 1 -57.81 -24.75 0.56
N ARG A 2 -56.64 -24.16 0.30
CA ARG A 2 -56.40 -22.71 0.33
C ARG A 2 -56.76 -22.10 -1.03
N ALA A 3 -57.59 -21.06 -1.00
CA ALA A 3 -58.05 -20.31 -2.16
C ALA A 3 -56.91 -19.46 -2.76
N TRP A 4 -56.79 -19.51 -4.09
CA TRP A 4 -55.92 -18.63 -4.87
C TRP A 4 -56.78 -17.49 -5.42
N ILE A 5 -56.46 -16.26 -5.02
CA ILE A 5 -57.01 -15.04 -5.61
C ILE A 5 -56.17 -14.73 -6.85
N LEU A 6 -56.81 -14.81 -8.03
CA LEU A 6 -56.29 -14.31 -9.30
C LEU A 6 -56.47 -12.79 -9.32
N LEU A 7 -55.36 -12.06 -9.45
CA LEU A 7 -55.37 -10.62 -9.70
C LEU A 7 -54.68 -10.36 -11.04
N SER A 8 -55.50 -10.27 -12.08
CA SER A 8 -55.15 -9.83 -13.43
C SER A 8 -55.01 -8.31 -13.41
N ILE A 9 -53.82 -7.79 -13.75
CA ILE A 9 -53.59 -6.35 -13.99
C ILE A 9 -53.29 -6.17 -15.49
N PRO A 10 -53.97 -5.23 -16.18
CA PRO A 10 -53.92 -5.10 -17.62
C PRO A 10 -52.61 -4.47 -18.11
N LEU A 11 -52.14 -4.98 -19.26
CA LEU A 11 -51.10 -4.42 -20.10
C LEU A 11 -51.56 -3.04 -20.62
N GLY A 12 -50.84 -1.96 -20.31
CA GLY A 12 -51.05 -0.68 -20.97
C GLY A 12 -50.69 0.57 -20.18
N LEU A 13 -49.41 0.82 -19.95
CA LEU A 13 -48.87 2.19 -19.84
C LEU A 13 -47.37 2.17 -20.15
N VAL A 14 -47.02 2.44 -21.41
CA VAL A 14 -45.63 2.73 -21.81
C VAL A 14 -45.34 4.16 -21.35
N LEU A 15 -44.83 4.30 -20.12
CA LEU A 15 -44.14 5.50 -19.69
C LEU A 15 -42.76 5.49 -20.36
N SER A 16 -42.61 6.31 -21.40
CA SER A 16 -41.31 6.68 -21.95
C SER A 16 -40.53 7.45 -20.88
N PHE A 17 -39.77 6.71 -20.06
CA PHE A 17 -38.66 7.30 -19.33
C PHE A 17 -37.54 7.52 -20.33
N GLY A 18 -37.29 8.79 -20.66
CA GLY A 18 -36.12 9.20 -21.42
C GLY A 18 -34.86 8.65 -20.74
N GLY A 19 -34.31 7.59 -21.31
CA GLY A 19 -33.08 6.95 -20.87
C GLY A 19 -31.89 7.85 -21.15
N GLY A 20 -31.59 8.75 -20.22
CA GLY A 20 -30.21 9.18 -20.00
C GLY A 20 -29.50 8.02 -19.32
N GLY A 21 -28.83 7.15 -20.08
CA GLY A 21 -27.86 6.22 -19.49
C GLY A 21 -26.86 6.99 -18.62
N PRO A 22 -26.27 6.37 -17.58
CA PRO A 22 -25.27 7.06 -16.77
C PRO A 22 -24.21 7.62 -17.71
N GLY A 23 -23.97 8.94 -17.63
CA GLY A 23 -22.97 9.61 -18.47
C GLY A 23 -21.61 8.92 -18.37
N PRO A 24 -20.69 9.18 -19.32
CA PRO A 24 -19.40 8.52 -19.34
C PRO A 24 -18.70 8.70 -17.99
N LEU A 25 -18.26 7.59 -17.37
CA LEU A 25 -17.44 7.63 -16.16
C LEU A 25 -16.15 8.40 -16.50
N ARG A 26 -16.03 9.62 -15.99
CA ARG A 26 -14.81 10.43 -16.07
C ARG A 26 -14.06 10.39 -14.75
N PRO A 27 -12.73 10.45 -14.73
CA PRO A 27 -11.98 10.61 -13.49
C PRO A 27 -12.40 11.90 -12.77
N HIS A 28 -12.01 12.05 -11.51
CA HIS A 28 -12.10 13.33 -10.84
C HIS A 28 -11.24 14.35 -11.59
N ASP A 29 -11.88 15.37 -12.17
CA ASP A 29 -11.22 16.49 -12.82
C ASP A 29 -10.85 17.49 -11.72
N ASP A 30 -9.61 17.41 -11.26
CA ASP A 30 -9.02 18.39 -10.37
C ASP A 30 -8.24 19.42 -11.21
N GLU A 31 -8.37 20.70 -10.85
CA GLU A 31 -7.81 21.80 -11.63
C GLU A 31 -6.28 21.64 -11.73
N GLY A 32 -5.76 21.77 -12.95
CA GLY A 32 -4.31 21.67 -13.21
C GLY A 32 -3.69 20.28 -13.10
N LEU A 33 -4.45 19.21 -12.81
CA LEU A 33 -3.90 17.85 -12.72
C LEU A 33 -3.29 17.38 -14.06
N ASP A 34 -4.00 17.60 -15.17
CA ASP A 34 -3.49 17.25 -16.50
C ASP A 34 -2.23 18.06 -16.85
N ALA A 35 -2.18 19.33 -16.46
CA ALA A 35 -1.00 20.18 -16.65
C ALA A 35 0.20 19.71 -15.81
N LEU A 36 -0.02 19.21 -14.60
CA LEU A 36 1.02 18.57 -13.79
C LEU A 36 1.54 17.30 -14.47
N VAL A 37 0.64 16.42 -14.94
CA VAL A 37 1.01 15.18 -15.63
C VAL A 37 1.83 15.49 -16.88
N GLU A 38 1.42 16.48 -17.68
CA GLU A 38 2.17 16.90 -18.87
C GLU A 38 3.57 17.45 -18.52
N ARG A 39 3.71 18.17 -17.41
CA ARG A 39 5.01 18.65 -16.92
C ARG A 39 5.91 17.49 -16.50
N ILE A 40 5.37 16.49 -15.79
CA ILE A 40 6.11 15.28 -15.41
C ILE A 40 6.54 14.52 -16.66
N ASP A 41 5.65 14.30 -17.61
CA ASP A 41 5.96 13.54 -18.84
C ASP A 41 6.99 14.27 -19.71
N ARG A 42 6.93 15.61 -19.78
CA ARG A 42 7.97 16.41 -20.47
C ARG A 42 9.33 16.33 -19.79
N HIS A 43 9.35 16.36 -18.46
CA HIS A 43 10.57 16.20 -17.66
C HIS A 43 11.22 14.83 -17.92
N LEU A 44 10.45 13.75 -17.81
CA LEU A 44 10.93 12.39 -18.06
C LEU A 44 11.38 12.19 -19.51
N ALA A 45 10.66 12.74 -20.49
CA ALA A 45 11.09 12.69 -21.89
C ALA A 45 12.40 13.46 -22.15
N ALA A 46 12.67 14.55 -21.43
CA ALA A 46 13.95 15.23 -21.48
C ALA A 46 15.06 14.40 -20.83
N ARG A 47 14.75 13.73 -19.72
CA ARG A 47 15.66 12.82 -19.04
C ARG A 47 16.06 11.63 -19.93
N TRP A 48 15.11 10.93 -20.54
CA TRP A 48 15.39 9.81 -21.44
C TRP A 48 16.29 10.21 -22.61
N ARG A 49 16.02 11.36 -23.24
CA ARG A 49 16.86 11.90 -24.33
C ARG A 49 18.29 12.21 -23.87
N LYS A 50 18.46 12.70 -22.64
CA LYS A 50 19.78 13.01 -22.07
C LYS A 50 20.57 11.75 -21.75
N ALA A 51 19.91 10.71 -21.26
CA ALA A 51 20.52 9.42 -20.95
C ALA A 51 20.74 8.55 -22.21
N GLY A 52 20.07 8.84 -23.32
CA GLY A 52 20.16 8.02 -24.55
C GLY A 52 19.34 6.74 -24.48
N VAL A 53 18.46 6.60 -23.49
CA VAL A 53 17.57 5.45 -23.31
C VAL A 53 16.29 5.61 -24.14
N THR A 54 15.81 4.50 -24.71
CA THR A 54 14.51 4.47 -25.37
C THR A 54 13.45 3.99 -24.37
N PRO A 55 12.33 4.72 -24.21
CA PRO A 55 11.26 4.24 -23.33
C PRO A 55 10.59 3.00 -23.92
N ALA A 56 10.24 2.05 -23.05
CA ALA A 56 9.43 0.88 -23.38
C ALA A 56 8.09 1.28 -24.05
N PRO A 57 7.45 0.38 -24.81
CA PRO A 57 6.12 0.64 -25.36
C PRO A 57 5.09 0.84 -24.24
N GLU A 58 3.99 1.54 -24.53
CA GLU A 58 2.86 1.59 -23.58
C GLU A 58 2.14 0.23 -23.55
N VAL A 59 1.68 -0.16 -22.35
CA VAL A 59 0.92 -1.39 -22.16
C VAL A 59 -0.51 -1.29 -22.67
N ASP A 60 -1.11 -2.45 -22.93
CA ASP A 60 -2.52 -2.53 -23.30
C ASP A 60 -3.46 -2.25 -22.10
N SER A 61 -4.77 -2.17 -22.40
CA SER A 61 -5.78 -1.86 -21.38
C SER A 61 -5.93 -2.93 -20.30
N LEU A 62 -5.65 -4.21 -20.60
CA LEU A 62 -5.78 -5.30 -19.63
C LEU A 62 -4.61 -5.32 -18.66
N GLN A 63 -3.39 -5.14 -19.17
CA GLN A 63 -2.20 -5.01 -18.33
C GLN A 63 -2.26 -3.73 -17.48
N LEU A 64 -2.71 -2.61 -18.04
CA LEU A 64 -2.97 -1.39 -17.25
C LEU A 64 -4.05 -1.62 -16.17
N ALA A 65 -5.12 -2.37 -16.49
CA ALA A 65 -6.14 -2.73 -15.51
C ALA A 65 -5.57 -3.59 -14.38
N ARG A 66 -4.73 -4.58 -14.70
CA ARG A 66 -4.05 -5.41 -13.70
C ARG A 66 -3.24 -4.55 -12.73
N ARG A 67 -2.40 -3.65 -13.23
CA ARG A 67 -1.59 -2.74 -12.39
C ARG A 67 -2.45 -1.88 -11.49
N LEU A 68 -3.43 -1.17 -12.07
CA LEU A 68 -4.30 -0.26 -11.32
C LEU A 68 -5.10 -0.98 -10.23
N TRP A 69 -5.59 -2.19 -10.50
CA TRP A 69 -6.33 -2.98 -9.53
C TRP A 69 -5.43 -3.49 -8.41
N LEU A 70 -4.24 -3.99 -8.73
CA LEU A 70 -3.30 -4.46 -7.72
C LEU A 70 -2.84 -3.32 -6.83
N ASP A 71 -2.43 -2.20 -7.43
CA ASP A 71 -1.93 -1.03 -6.72
C ASP A 71 -3.02 -0.38 -5.89
N LEU A 72 -4.15 -0.02 -6.50
CA LEU A 72 -5.16 0.83 -5.85
C LEU A 72 -6.28 0.04 -5.17
N LEU A 73 -6.56 -1.20 -5.60
CA LEU A 73 -7.66 -2.03 -5.07
C LEU A 73 -7.19 -3.30 -4.37
N GLY A 74 -5.88 -3.57 -4.34
CA GLY A 74 -5.24 -4.62 -3.54
C GLY A 74 -5.54 -6.05 -4.02
N THR A 75 -6.00 -6.23 -5.26
CA THR A 75 -6.33 -7.52 -5.88
C THR A 75 -6.32 -7.38 -7.40
N ILE A 76 -6.50 -8.47 -8.16
CA ILE A 76 -6.67 -8.44 -9.62
C ILE A 76 -8.12 -8.09 -10.00
N PRO A 77 -8.41 -7.64 -11.23
CA PRO A 77 -9.80 -7.40 -11.65
C PRO A 77 -10.60 -8.71 -11.79
N SER A 78 -11.90 -8.61 -11.47
CA SER A 78 -12.84 -9.69 -11.74
C SER A 78 -13.20 -9.78 -13.22
N LEU A 79 -13.72 -10.93 -13.67
CA LEU A 79 -14.20 -11.08 -15.05
C LEU A 79 -15.31 -10.08 -15.39
N GLU A 80 -16.21 -9.79 -14.45
CA GLU A 80 -17.24 -8.73 -14.59
C GLU A 80 -16.60 -7.37 -14.94
N GLU A 81 -15.53 -6.99 -14.24
CA GLU A 81 -14.85 -5.72 -14.44
C GLU A 81 -14.06 -5.69 -15.76
N ILE A 82 -13.44 -6.82 -16.13
CA ILE A 82 -12.77 -7.00 -17.42
C ILE A 82 -13.77 -6.85 -18.57
N ARG A 83 -14.95 -7.48 -18.48
CA ARG A 83 -15.98 -7.35 -19.52
C ARG A 83 -16.54 -5.93 -19.60
N ALA A 84 -16.67 -5.24 -18.46
CA ALA A 84 -17.08 -3.84 -18.44
C ALA A 84 -16.05 -2.91 -19.11
N LEU A 85 -14.74 -3.21 -18.95
CA LEU A 85 -13.65 -2.54 -19.65
C LEU A 85 -13.69 -2.79 -21.15
N GLU A 86 -13.82 -4.05 -21.57
CA GLU A 86 -13.82 -4.43 -22.98
C GLU A 86 -15.01 -3.85 -23.75
N ALA A 87 -16.15 -3.66 -23.07
CA ALA A 87 -17.31 -2.98 -23.61
C ALA A 87 -17.09 -1.48 -23.89
N GLN A 88 -16.02 -0.88 -23.36
CA GLN A 88 -15.67 0.49 -23.69
C GLN A 88 -14.92 0.56 -25.04
N PRO A 89 -15.18 1.60 -25.86
CA PRO A 89 -14.38 1.90 -27.03
C PRO A 89 -12.89 2.04 -26.67
N PRO A 90 -11.95 1.54 -27.51
CA PRO A 90 -10.52 1.55 -27.21
C PRO A 90 -9.98 2.90 -26.72
N GLU A 91 -10.40 4.00 -27.35
CA GLU A 91 -9.99 5.37 -27.03
C GLU A 91 -10.51 5.88 -25.67
N ARG A 92 -11.53 5.24 -25.11
CA ARG A 92 -12.14 5.59 -23.81
C ARG A 92 -11.70 4.69 -22.66
N ARG A 93 -11.08 3.53 -22.94
CA ARG A 93 -10.70 2.54 -21.93
C ARG A 93 -9.83 3.13 -20.83
N ARG A 94 -8.84 3.94 -21.18
CA ARG A 94 -7.93 4.58 -20.20
C ARG A 94 -8.69 5.48 -19.22
N ALA A 95 -9.49 6.41 -19.74
CA ALA A 95 -10.26 7.33 -18.91
C ALA A 95 -11.26 6.55 -18.03
N TRP A 96 -11.89 5.51 -18.57
CA TRP A 96 -12.80 4.65 -17.83
C TRP A 96 -12.10 3.90 -16.69
N LEU A 97 -10.91 3.34 -16.92
CA LEU A 97 -10.13 2.62 -15.88
C LEU A 97 -9.83 3.53 -14.70
N LEU A 98 -9.28 4.72 -14.96
CA LEU A 98 -8.97 5.72 -13.94
C LEU A 98 -10.24 6.15 -13.17
N ALA A 99 -11.31 6.42 -13.90
CA ALA A 99 -12.60 6.78 -13.34
C ALA A 99 -13.23 5.67 -12.49
N ARG A 100 -12.98 4.40 -12.84
CA ARG A 100 -13.52 3.23 -12.18
C ARG A 100 -12.82 2.95 -10.86
N VAL A 101 -11.48 3.05 -10.83
CA VAL A 101 -10.68 2.82 -9.60
C VAL A 101 -10.87 3.93 -8.58
N GLU A 102 -10.91 5.20 -9.01
CA GLU A 102 -11.12 6.35 -8.11
C GLU A 102 -12.47 6.30 -7.37
N ARG A 103 -13.51 5.73 -8.01
CA ARG A 103 -14.84 5.56 -7.43
C ARG A 103 -15.05 4.23 -6.70
N ASP A 104 -14.07 3.34 -6.72
CA ASP A 104 -14.24 2.02 -6.13
C ASP A 104 -14.15 2.08 -4.60
N PRO A 105 -15.08 1.44 -3.85
CA PRO A 105 -15.07 1.48 -2.39
C PRO A 105 -13.83 0.82 -1.76
N ARG A 106 -13.13 -0.06 -2.48
CA ARG A 106 -11.88 -0.69 -2.02
C ARG A 106 -10.70 0.29 -1.99
N TYR A 107 -10.69 1.30 -2.86
CA TYR A 107 -9.60 2.28 -2.96
C TYR A 107 -9.27 2.95 -1.61
N PRO A 108 -10.23 3.57 -0.90
CA PRO A 108 -9.94 4.17 0.41
C PRO A 108 -9.56 3.14 1.48
N GLU A 109 -9.88 1.86 1.34
CA GLU A 109 -9.47 0.80 2.27
C GLU A 109 -7.97 0.48 2.10
N VAL A 110 -7.53 0.29 0.85
CA VAL A 110 -6.11 0.03 0.53
C VAL A 110 -5.23 1.22 0.88
N LEU A 111 -5.66 2.42 0.53
CA LEU A 111 -4.92 3.64 0.85
C LEU A 111 -4.85 3.88 2.37
N ALA A 112 -5.95 3.63 3.11
CA ALA A 112 -5.93 3.72 4.57
C ALA A 112 -4.99 2.70 5.22
N GLU A 113 -4.95 1.48 4.71
CA GLU A 113 -4.02 0.45 5.18
C GLU A 113 -2.56 0.86 4.94
N ARG A 114 -2.26 1.49 3.80
CA ARG A 114 -0.94 2.09 3.52
C ARG A 114 -0.58 3.21 4.50
N LEU A 115 -1.47 4.17 4.70
CA LEU A 115 -1.25 5.27 5.64
C LEU A 115 -1.09 4.75 7.08
N ALA A 116 -1.83 3.72 7.47
CA ALA A 116 -1.65 3.06 8.76
C ALA A 116 -0.27 2.39 8.88
N ARG A 117 0.22 1.75 7.80
CA ARG A 117 1.58 1.18 7.77
C ARG A 117 2.66 2.24 7.94
N ILE A 118 2.50 3.41 7.30
CA ILE A 118 3.40 4.56 7.49
C ILE A 118 3.32 5.08 8.94
N ALA A 119 2.12 5.22 9.52
CA ALA A 119 1.98 5.80 10.85
C ALA A 119 2.41 4.85 11.99
N VAL A 120 1.95 3.60 11.98
CA VAL A 120 2.08 2.66 13.12
C VAL A 120 2.69 1.29 12.76
N GLY A 121 3.03 1.06 11.49
CA GLY A 121 3.63 -0.17 11.01
C GLY A 121 2.64 -1.20 10.46
N GLY A 122 3.20 -2.32 10.00
CA GLY A 122 2.47 -3.47 9.47
C GLY A 122 1.45 -4.06 10.45
N PRO A 123 0.43 -4.79 9.96
CA PRO A 123 -0.55 -5.48 10.81
C PRO A 123 0.07 -6.36 11.90
N MET A 124 1.26 -6.91 11.65
CA MET A 124 1.99 -7.80 12.55
C MET A 124 3.07 -7.09 13.37
N ALA A 125 3.36 -5.80 13.11
CA ALA A 125 4.38 -5.05 13.85
C ALA A 125 4.06 -4.95 15.36
N ARG A 126 2.77 -4.94 15.70
CA ARG A 126 2.28 -5.00 17.08
C ARG A 126 0.92 -5.69 17.10
N GLN A 127 0.73 -6.66 17.99
CA GLN A 127 -0.57 -7.29 18.19
C GLN A 127 -1.52 -6.35 18.94
N ASP A 128 -2.80 -6.37 18.57
CA ASP A 128 -3.85 -5.65 19.30
C ASP A 128 -3.86 -6.11 20.77
N ASP A 129 -3.77 -5.16 21.70
CA ASP A 129 -3.77 -5.39 23.15
C ASP A 129 -4.86 -4.55 23.82
N LEU A 130 -4.96 -4.49 25.16
CA LEU A 130 -6.03 -3.72 25.81
C LEU A 130 -6.13 -2.25 25.36
N LEU A 131 -5.01 -1.62 25.02
CA LEU A 131 -4.92 -0.21 24.67
C LEU A 131 -4.80 0.02 23.15
N TYR A 132 -4.24 -0.91 22.39
CA TYR A 132 -3.99 -0.77 20.95
C TYR A 132 -5.02 -1.52 20.10
N ARG A 133 -5.59 -0.83 19.10
CA ARG A 133 -6.67 -1.29 18.22
C ARG A 133 -6.39 -0.87 16.78
N ARG A 134 -5.46 -1.53 16.09
CA ARG A 134 -5.10 -1.19 14.71
C ARG A 134 -6.29 -1.18 13.76
N ARG A 135 -7.20 -2.16 13.90
CA ARG A 135 -8.39 -2.25 13.03
C ARG A 135 -9.30 -1.02 13.15
N ARG A 136 -9.40 -0.43 14.34
CA ARG A 136 -10.18 0.80 14.56
C ARG A 136 -9.50 2.01 13.91
N LEU A 137 -8.17 2.08 14.00
CA LEU A 137 -7.37 3.10 13.29
C LEU A 137 -7.57 3.00 11.77
N VAL A 138 -7.40 1.80 11.18
CA VAL A 138 -7.58 1.59 9.73
C VAL A 138 -9.01 1.96 9.30
N ALA A 139 -10.03 1.49 10.02
CA ALA A 139 -11.42 1.83 9.70
C ALA A 139 -11.72 3.34 9.81
N TRP A 140 -11.07 4.05 10.74
CA TRP A 140 -11.16 5.51 10.82
C TRP A 140 -10.43 6.16 9.64
N LEU A 141 -9.19 5.77 9.34
CA LEU A 141 -8.44 6.25 8.17
C LEU A 141 -9.20 6.03 6.88
N THR A 142 -9.88 4.89 6.69
CA THR A 142 -10.72 4.64 5.51
C THR A 142 -11.83 5.69 5.37
N ARG A 143 -12.46 6.11 6.47
CA ARG A 143 -13.46 7.19 6.44
C ARG A 143 -12.82 8.53 6.10
N GLN A 144 -11.65 8.82 6.66
CA GLN A 144 -10.92 10.06 6.39
C GLN A 144 -10.49 10.16 4.92
N VAL A 145 -9.90 9.09 4.38
CA VAL A 145 -9.51 8.98 2.97
C VAL A 145 -10.74 9.05 2.08
N ARG A 146 -11.86 8.39 2.44
CA ARG A 146 -13.10 8.50 1.67
C ARG A 146 -13.58 9.94 1.56
N GLY A 147 -13.52 10.70 2.66
CA GLY A 147 -13.83 12.14 2.71
C GLY A 147 -12.76 13.06 2.12
N ASN A 148 -11.66 12.52 1.60
CA ASN A 148 -10.52 13.26 1.04
C ASN A 148 -9.92 14.28 2.02
N ARG A 149 -9.79 13.91 3.29
CA ARG A 149 -9.22 14.81 4.29
C ARG A 149 -7.72 15.06 4.01
N PRO A 150 -7.25 16.32 4.09
CA PRO A 150 -5.83 16.67 3.94
C PRO A 150 -4.88 15.87 4.84
N TRP A 151 -3.71 15.52 4.31
CA TRP A 151 -2.73 14.72 5.05
C TRP A 151 -2.15 15.44 6.27
N ASP A 152 -1.90 16.74 6.18
CA ASP A 152 -1.43 17.58 7.29
C ASP A 152 -2.42 17.57 8.46
N GLU A 153 -3.72 17.68 8.19
CA GLU A 153 -4.75 17.58 9.21
C GLU A 153 -4.78 16.21 9.88
N LEU A 154 -4.61 15.15 9.10
CA LEU A 154 -4.57 13.78 9.61
C LEU A 154 -3.37 13.56 10.51
N VAL A 155 -2.18 14.00 10.09
CA VAL A 155 -0.96 13.89 10.88
C VAL A 155 -1.07 14.72 12.16
N ARG A 156 -1.63 15.93 12.08
CA ARG A 156 -1.90 16.74 13.27
C ARG A 156 -2.78 15.98 14.26
N GLU A 157 -3.90 15.40 13.81
CA GLU A 157 -4.78 14.63 14.69
C GLU A 157 -4.11 13.37 15.25
N LEU A 158 -3.36 12.61 14.44
CA LEU A 158 -2.61 11.43 14.89
C LEU A 158 -1.65 11.79 16.05
N ILE A 159 -0.97 12.93 15.93
CA ILE A 159 -0.01 13.39 16.94
C ILE A 159 -0.71 13.95 18.17
N THR A 160 -1.81 14.70 18.02
CA THR A 160 -2.41 15.47 19.13
C THR A 160 -3.61 14.80 19.79
N ALA A 161 -4.15 13.70 19.24
CA ALA A 161 -5.37 13.08 19.75
C ALA A 161 -5.26 12.69 21.23
N LYS A 162 -6.41 12.73 21.91
CA LYS A 162 -6.61 12.40 23.32
C LYS A 162 -7.84 11.49 23.46
N GLY A 163 -7.89 10.70 24.53
CA GLY A 163 -8.97 9.77 24.84
C GLY A 163 -8.65 8.31 24.50
N LEU A 164 -9.68 7.45 24.60
CA LEU A 164 -9.56 6.00 24.41
C LEU A 164 -9.35 5.64 22.93
N SER A 165 -8.44 4.73 22.64
CA SER A 165 -8.13 4.25 21.28
C SER A 165 -9.31 3.59 20.54
N THR A 166 -10.33 3.15 21.27
CA THR A 166 -11.57 2.59 20.73
C THR A 166 -12.55 3.68 20.26
N GLY A 167 -12.64 4.79 21.00
CA GLY A 167 -13.53 5.92 20.72
C GLY A 167 -12.88 7.03 19.90
N GLN A 168 -11.58 7.23 20.05
CA GLN A 168 -10.72 8.20 19.36
C GLN A 168 -9.60 7.47 18.64
N PRO A 169 -9.84 6.87 17.46
CA PRO A 169 -8.89 5.96 16.84
C PRO A 169 -7.54 6.56 16.48
N ALA A 170 -7.44 7.88 16.29
CA ALA A 170 -6.17 8.56 16.03
C ALA A 170 -5.15 8.38 17.19
N THR A 171 -5.61 8.18 18.43
CA THR A 171 -4.71 7.94 19.59
C THR A 171 -3.93 6.63 19.48
N ASN A 172 -4.32 5.72 18.59
CA ASN A 172 -3.54 4.51 18.31
C ASN A 172 -2.14 4.81 17.80
N PHE A 173 -1.89 5.98 17.19
CA PHE A 173 -0.53 6.41 16.87
C PHE A 173 0.31 6.50 18.15
N VAL A 174 -0.16 7.24 19.15
CA VAL A 174 0.54 7.41 20.43
C VAL A 174 0.70 6.07 21.16
N VAL A 175 -0.39 5.30 21.26
CA VAL A 175 -0.39 4.03 22.00
C VAL A 175 0.52 2.98 21.35
N SER A 176 0.61 2.96 20.03
CA SER A 176 1.46 2.00 19.31
C SER A 176 2.94 2.11 19.67
N GLN A 177 3.39 3.27 20.15
CA GLN A 177 4.78 3.55 20.51
C GLN A 177 5.07 3.33 22.01
N GLU A 178 4.25 2.51 22.68
CA GLU A 178 4.44 2.08 24.08
C GLU A 178 4.45 3.20 25.12
N ARG A 179 4.09 4.43 24.74
CA ARG A 179 4.13 5.65 25.58
C ARG A 179 5.53 6.16 25.85
N ASP A 180 6.50 5.74 25.04
CA ASP A 180 7.88 6.18 25.15
C ASP A 180 8.08 7.45 24.28
N PRO A 181 8.44 8.61 24.89
CA PRO A 181 8.72 9.84 24.15
C PRO A 181 9.79 9.67 23.06
N LEU A 182 10.79 8.82 23.28
CA LEU A 182 11.86 8.54 22.32
C LEU A 182 11.31 7.76 21.13
N LYS A 183 10.50 6.71 21.38
CA LYS A 183 9.84 5.95 20.30
C LYS A 183 8.87 6.83 19.50
N LEU A 184 8.14 7.73 20.15
CA LEU A 184 7.24 8.68 19.47
C LEU A 184 7.98 9.67 18.58
N ALA A 185 9.10 10.24 19.05
CA ALA A 185 9.95 11.09 18.24
C ALA A 185 10.54 10.31 17.04
N ALA A 186 11.08 9.13 17.29
CA ALA A 186 11.65 8.27 16.27
C ALA A 186 10.61 7.85 15.20
N ARG A 187 9.38 7.53 15.63
CA ARG A 187 8.33 7.13 14.69
C ARG A 187 7.77 8.31 13.91
N SER A 188 7.51 9.44 14.56
CA SER A 188 6.96 10.62 13.88
C SER A 188 7.90 11.18 12.81
N THR A 189 9.21 11.23 13.09
CA THR A 189 10.22 11.69 12.12
C THR A 189 10.39 10.73 10.94
N ARG A 190 10.52 9.42 11.19
CA ARG A 190 10.57 8.44 10.11
C ARG A 190 9.31 8.45 9.26
N ALA A 191 8.14 8.40 9.89
CA ALA A 191 6.85 8.28 9.19
C ALA A 191 6.48 9.54 8.40
N PHE A 192 6.67 10.72 8.99
CA PHE A 192 6.11 11.97 8.45
C PHE A 192 7.17 12.90 7.84
N LEU A 193 8.44 12.75 8.19
CA LEU A 193 9.53 13.50 7.58
C LEU A 193 10.43 12.61 6.69
N GLY A 194 10.31 11.28 6.75
CA GLY A 194 11.24 10.41 6.02
C GLY A 194 12.69 10.64 6.46
N VAL A 195 12.90 10.86 7.75
CA VAL A 195 14.21 11.10 8.36
C VAL A 195 14.41 10.16 9.54
N ARG A 196 15.50 9.40 9.54
CA ARG A 196 15.90 8.49 10.62
C ARG A 196 16.83 9.18 11.62
N ILE A 197 16.28 10.12 12.38
CA ILE A 197 17.06 10.87 13.39
C ILE A 197 17.37 10.06 14.65
N ASP A 198 16.65 8.96 14.89
CA ASP A 198 16.78 8.15 16.10
C ASP A 198 18.10 7.35 16.18
N CYS A 199 18.84 7.24 15.08
CA CYS A 199 20.24 6.82 15.13
C CYS A 199 21.09 7.74 16.02
N ALA A 200 20.68 9.01 16.22
CA ALA A 200 21.35 9.93 17.14
C ALA A 200 20.98 9.73 18.63
N GLN A 201 20.18 8.70 18.97
CA GLN A 201 19.75 8.45 20.34
C GLN A 201 20.91 8.20 21.31
N CYS A 202 22.00 7.56 20.82
CA CYS A 202 23.13 7.15 21.65
C CYS A 202 24.36 8.05 21.48
N HIS A 203 24.58 8.60 20.28
CA HIS A 203 25.66 9.53 19.97
C HIS A 203 25.26 10.41 18.79
N ASP A 204 26.01 11.48 18.48
CA ASP A 204 25.78 12.27 17.26
C ASP A 204 25.91 11.39 16.01
N HIS A 205 25.06 11.63 15.01
CA HIS A 205 25.06 10.77 13.82
C HIS A 205 26.41 10.88 13.07
N PRO A 206 27.06 9.76 12.71
CA PRO A 206 28.41 9.79 12.15
C PRO A 206 28.50 10.42 10.76
N PHE A 207 27.42 10.32 9.97
CA PHE A 207 27.41 10.74 8.56
C PHE A 207 26.34 11.78 8.22
N ALA A 208 25.49 12.15 9.17
CA ALA A 208 24.37 13.06 8.97
C ALA A 208 24.51 14.22 9.95
N ARG A 209 23.82 15.34 9.69
CA ARG A 209 23.96 16.56 10.50
C ARG A 209 23.32 16.47 11.90
N TRP A 210 22.64 15.38 12.21
CA TRP A 210 21.82 15.26 13.41
C TRP A 210 22.65 15.03 14.66
N LYS A 211 22.42 15.87 15.66
CA LYS A 211 23.00 15.72 16.99
C LYS A 211 22.09 14.88 17.87
N GLN A 212 22.67 14.32 18.92
CA GLN A 212 21.89 13.65 19.94
C GLN A 212 20.91 14.60 20.64
N THR A 213 21.35 15.83 20.89
CA THR A 213 20.50 16.86 21.50
C THR A 213 19.30 17.24 20.62
N ASP A 214 19.43 17.12 19.29
CA ASP A 214 18.34 17.32 18.35
C ASP A 214 17.24 16.26 18.54
N PHE A 215 17.64 14.99 18.63
CA PHE A 215 16.71 13.88 18.84
C PHE A 215 16.00 13.96 20.20
N GLU A 216 16.75 14.23 21.26
CA GLU A 216 16.18 14.36 22.61
C GLU A 216 15.24 15.57 22.71
N GLY A 217 15.56 16.66 22.01
CA GLY A 217 14.72 17.83 21.88
C GLY A 217 13.36 17.53 21.25
N LEU A 218 13.36 16.71 20.19
CA LEU A 218 12.13 16.22 19.57
C LEU A 218 11.32 15.34 20.54
N ALA A 219 11.99 14.43 21.25
CA ALA A 219 11.36 13.58 22.25
C ALA A 219 10.74 14.37 23.41
N ALA A 220 11.33 15.50 23.79
CA ALA A 220 10.81 16.34 24.87
C ALA A 220 9.42 16.96 24.56
N PHE A 221 8.99 17.03 23.29
CA PHE A 221 7.61 17.40 22.95
C PHE A 221 6.59 16.36 23.43
N PHE A 222 6.99 15.10 23.55
CA PHE A 222 6.14 14.00 23.99
C PHE A 222 6.24 13.70 25.49
N ALA A 223 7.17 14.33 26.21
CA ALA A 223 7.42 14.08 27.64
C ALA A 223 6.19 14.24 28.55
N ARG A 224 5.19 15.03 28.13
CA ARG A 224 3.95 15.26 28.86
C ARG A 224 2.78 14.42 28.36
N THR A 225 3.05 13.33 27.65
CA THR A 225 2.02 12.43 27.10
C THR A 225 1.89 11.19 27.96
N GLU A 226 0.71 10.97 28.54
CA GLU A 226 0.38 9.74 29.25
C GLU A 226 -0.62 8.92 28.45
N ALA A 227 -0.52 7.58 28.53
CA ALA A 227 -1.60 6.70 28.10
C ALA A 227 -1.81 5.56 29.11
N ASP A 228 -3.02 5.46 29.61
CA ASP A 228 -3.45 4.42 30.54
C ASP A 228 -4.81 3.83 30.10
N LEU A 229 -5.47 3.06 30.97
CA LEU A 229 -6.79 2.49 30.69
C LEU A 229 -7.89 3.56 30.49
N GLY A 230 -7.67 4.80 30.94
CA GLY A 230 -8.52 5.96 30.69
C GLY A 230 -8.23 6.64 29.34
N GLY A 231 -7.17 6.25 28.64
CA GLY A 231 -6.81 6.73 27.31
C GLY A 231 -5.61 7.68 27.30
N VAL A 232 -5.38 8.32 26.15
CA VAL A 232 -4.26 9.27 25.96
C VAL A 232 -4.62 10.64 26.51
N ARG A 233 -3.74 11.26 27.29
CA ARG A 233 -3.90 12.62 27.83
C ARG A 233 -2.57 13.37 27.88
N ASP A 234 -2.66 14.69 27.92
CA ASP A 234 -1.49 15.54 28.22
C ASP A 234 -1.53 15.95 29.69
N VAL A 235 -0.38 15.90 30.36
CA VAL A 235 -0.22 16.39 31.73
C VAL A 235 0.43 17.77 31.77
N GLU A 236 0.21 18.52 32.84
CA GLU A 236 0.69 19.91 32.96
C GLU A 236 2.19 20.01 33.24
N ARG A 237 2.77 19.01 33.90
CA ARG A 237 4.17 18.99 34.33
C ARG A 237 4.83 17.68 33.90
N GLY A 238 6.13 17.75 33.66
CA GLY A 238 6.94 16.64 33.15
C GLY A 238 7.92 17.16 32.12
N GLU A 239 9.20 16.90 32.36
CA GLU A 239 10.27 17.11 31.40
C GLU A 239 10.87 15.75 31.03
N LEU A 240 11.46 15.66 29.84
CA LEU A 240 12.14 14.44 29.46
C LEU A 240 13.40 14.33 30.31
N GLU A 241 13.49 13.25 31.09
CA GLU A 241 14.67 12.93 31.89
C GLU A 241 15.45 11.82 31.20
N ILE A 242 16.69 12.14 30.82
CA ILE A 242 17.62 11.18 30.25
C ILE A 242 18.59 10.75 31.35
N ASP A 243 18.46 9.50 31.79
CA ASP A 243 19.39 8.85 32.71
C ASP A 243 20.50 8.16 31.88
N ARG A 244 21.75 8.64 32.00
CA ARG A 244 22.91 7.99 31.38
C ARG A 244 24.10 7.86 32.33
N PRO A 245 24.87 6.77 32.20
CA PRO A 245 26.14 6.62 32.91
C PRO A 245 27.15 7.66 32.39
N LEU A 246 27.80 8.37 33.31
CA LEU A 246 28.94 9.24 32.99
C LEU A 246 30.11 8.36 32.54
N VAL A 247 30.36 8.32 31.23
CA VAL A 247 31.66 7.92 30.69
C VAL A 247 32.12 9.10 29.84
N GLU A 248 32.89 10.00 30.45
CA GLU A 248 33.24 11.28 29.83
C GLU A 248 34.44 11.16 28.89
N THR A 249 35.23 10.07 28.95
CA THR A 249 36.36 9.85 28.04
C THR A 249 36.71 8.36 27.79
N PRO A 250 37.36 8.02 26.65
CA PRO A 250 37.92 6.69 26.40
C PRO A 250 38.94 6.21 27.44
N GLY A 251 39.60 7.14 28.16
CA GLY A 251 40.54 6.83 29.24
C GLY A 251 39.85 6.22 30.47
N GLN A 252 38.72 6.79 30.90
CA GLN A 252 37.94 6.29 32.03
C GLN A 252 37.34 4.90 31.78
N LEU A 253 37.04 4.55 30.52
CA LEU A 253 36.64 3.19 30.13
C LEU A 253 37.75 2.16 30.33
N LYS A 254 39.01 2.58 30.22
CA LYS A 254 40.18 1.72 30.44
C LYS A 254 40.43 1.52 31.92
N ASP A 255 40.34 2.60 32.70
CA ASP A 255 40.47 2.59 34.16
C ASP A 255 39.37 1.74 34.82
N MET A 256 38.11 1.88 34.40
CA MET A 256 37.00 1.05 34.88
C MET A 256 37.14 -0.44 34.52
N ARG A 257 37.80 -0.76 33.38
CA ARG A 257 38.08 -2.15 32.97
C ARG A 257 39.25 -2.76 33.74
N GLU A 258 40.26 -1.96 34.05
CA GLU A 258 41.42 -2.37 34.87
C GLU A 258 41.01 -2.54 36.35
N GLU A 259 40.20 -1.64 36.91
CA GLU A 259 39.66 -1.77 38.28
C GLU A 259 38.72 -2.98 38.39
N ALA A 260 37.84 -3.23 37.41
CA ALA A 260 36.99 -4.43 37.39
C ALA A 260 37.78 -5.75 37.29
N ALA A 261 39.01 -5.71 36.76
CA ALA A 261 39.91 -6.87 36.70
C ALA A 261 40.64 -7.14 38.03
N THR A 262 40.70 -6.16 38.95
CA THR A 262 41.34 -6.29 40.28
C THR A 262 40.44 -6.87 41.38
N GLY A 263 39.16 -7.14 41.07
CA GLY A 263 38.25 -7.84 41.99
C GLY A 263 37.58 -6.95 43.06
N GLU A 264 37.82 -5.64 43.04
CA GLU A 264 36.98 -4.68 43.76
C GLU A 264 35.68 -4.48 42.96
N GLY A 265 34.52 -4.59 43.63
CA GLY A 265 33.20 -4.66 43.00
C GLY A 265 32.86 -3.47 42.08
N PRO A 266 31.72 -3.53 41.34
CA PRO A 266 31.42 -2.57 40.30
C PRO A 266 31.44 -1.13 40.83
N VAL A 267 32.30 -0.29 40.24
CA VAL A 267 32.33 1.15 40.47
C VAL A 267 30.93 1.70 40.15
N PRO A 268 30.25 2.37 41.10
CA PRO A 268 28.93 2.91 40.82
C PRO A 268 29.07 3.99 39.75
N ALA A 269 28.57 3.70 38.54
CA ALA A 269 28.50 4.69 37.48
C ALA A 269 27.69 5.88 38.00
N VAL A 270 28.36 7.03 38.17
CA VAL A 270 27.66 8.26 38.54
C VAL A 270 26.68 8.55 37.40
N ARG A 271 25.39 8.53 37.72
CA ARG A 271 24.32 8.79 36.77
C ARG A 271 23.95 10.26 36.85
N ARG A 272 24.07 11.00 35.73
CA ARG A 272 23.58 12.38 35.65
C ARG A 272 22.24 12.37 34.93
N VAL A 273 21.16 12.58 35.68
CA VAL A 273 19.85 12.83 35.10
C VAL A 273 19.88 14.22 34.47
N ARG A 274 19.78 14.28 33.14
CA ARG A 274 19.65 15.54 32.41
C ARG A 274 18.20 15.75 32.02
N GLN A 275 17.65 16.91 32.40
CA GLN A 275 16.37 17.39 31.89
C GLN A 275 16.55 17.99 30.50
N VAL A 276 15.68 17.60 29.56
CA VAL A 276 15.69 18.06 28.18
C VAL A 276 14.39 18.80 27.88
N PHE A 277 14.53 19.98 27.25
CA PHE A 277 13.41 20.82 26.85
C PHE A 277 13.10 20.64 25.36
N PRO A 278 11.83 20.89 24.94
CA PRO A 278 11.45 20.77 23.54
C PRO A 278 12.23 21.71 22.64
N GLN A 279 12.81 21.16 21.58
CA GLN A 279 13.47 21.92 20.51
C GLN A 279 13.36 21.14 19.20
N VAL A 280 13.33 21.87 18.08
CA VAL A 280 13.34 21.28 16.74
C VAL A 280 14.72 21.44 16.11
N PRO A 281 15.15 20.49 15.26
CA PRO A 281 16.51 20.47 14.74
C PRO A 281 16.73 21.38 13.52
N PHE A 282 15.66 21.90 12.93
CA PHE A 282 15.71 22.84 11.82
C PHE A 282 14.46 23.71 11.79
N ALA A 283 14.57 24.85 11.11
CA ALA A 283 13.50 25.82 10.92
C ALA A 283 12.70 26.10 12.21
N PRO A 284 13.36 26.48 13.34
CA PRO A 284 12.68 26.78 14.60
C PRO A 284 11.66 27.92 14.49
N GLU A 285 11.82 28.80 13.50
CA GLU A 285 10.87 29.86 13.15
C GLU A 285 9.48 29.34 12.75
N LEU A 286 9.36 28.08 12.34
CA LEU A 286 8.09 27.44 11.99
C LEU A 286 7.31 26.91 13.21
N LEU A 287 7.91 26.91 14.40
CA LEU A 287 7.21 26.50 15.63
C LEU A 287 6.23 27.60 16.07
N PRO A 288 4.94 27.28 16.29
CA PRO A 288 3.99 28.26 16.83
C PRO A 288 4.32 28.58 18.30
N ALA A 289 4.36 29.87 18.62
CA ALA A 289 4.65 30.35 19.97
C ALA A 289 3.50 30.13 20.97
N ASP A 290 2.26 30.05 20.46
CA ASP A 290 1.01 30.06 21.23
C ASP A 290 0.24 28.73 21.16
N ALA A 291 0.91 27.65 20.77
CA ALA A 291 0.27 26.34 20.69
C ALA A 291 -0.22 25.86 22.07
N PRO A 292 -1.43 25.27 22.16
CA PRO A 292 -2.06 24.93 23.42
C PRO A 292 -1.36 23.80 24.18
N THR A 293 -0.59 22.96 23.47
CA THR A 293 0.19 21.86 24.06
C THR A 293 1.50 21.67 23.29
N ARG A 294 2.48 21.01 23.91
CA ARG A 294 3.75 20.64 23.24
C ARG A 294 3.51 19.79 22.00
N ARG A 295 2.65 18.77 22.09
CA ARG A 295 2.29 17.94 20.93
C ARG A 295 1.62 18.77 19.84
N ALA A 296 0.80 19.77 20.17
CA ALA A 296 0.19 20.67 19.19
C ALA A 296 1.24 21.56 18.50
N ALA A 297 2.22 22.09 19.24
CA ALA A 297 3.33 22.84 18.67
C ALA A 297 4.14 21.99 17.69
N TYR A 298 4.49 20.77 18.10
CA TYR A 298 5.22 19.82 17.28
C TYR A 298 4.44 19.41 16.03
N ALA A 299 3.14 19.12 16.18
CA ALA A 299 2.27 18.76 15.08
C ALA A 299 2.11 19.89 14.06
N ALA A 300 2.08 21.15 14.49
CA ALA A 300 2.06 22.29 13.58
C ALA A 300 3.39 22.42 12.83
N TRP A 301 4.52 22.29 13.51
CA TRP A 301 5.85 22.36 12.90
C TRP A 301 6.11 21.24 11.89
N ILE A 302 5.74 20.00 12.22
CA ILE A 302 5.99 18.84 11.35
C ILE A 302 5.14 18.91 10.08
N THR A 303 3.96 19.53 10.14
CA THR A 303 3.02 19.63 9.02
C THR A 303 3.04 20.99 8.32
N HIS A 304 3.98 21.87 8.69
CA HIS A 304 4.08 23.20 8.10
C HIS A 304 4.33 23.12 6.58
N PRO A 305 3.66 23.93 5.74
CA PRO A 305 3.87 23.95 4.28
C PRO A 305 5.31 24.16 3.84
N GLU A 306 6.08 24.93 4.61
CA GLU A 306 7.50 25.19 4.36
C GLU A 306 8.45 24.16 5.00
N ASN A 307 7.92 23.14 5.67
CA ASN A 307 8.75 22.05 6.17
C ASN A 307 9.39 21.31 4.97
N PRO A 308 10.74 21.25 4.88
CA PRO A 308 11.42 20.75 3.68
C PRO A 308 11.23 19.25 3.43
N PHE A 309 10.74 18.51 4.43
CA PHE A 309 10.64 17.06 4.40
C PHE A 309 9.20 16.55 4.33
N PHE A 310 8.25 17.20 5.01
CA PHE A 310 6.89 16.68 5.20
C PHE A 310 6.20 16.26 3.89
N ALA A 311 6.16 17.16 2.91
CA ALA A 311 5.55 16.88 1.61
C ALA A 311 6.33 15.80 0.83
N LYS A 312 7.66 15.89 0.84
CA LYS A 312 8.54 14.94 0.12
C LYS A 312 8.45 13.53 0.70
N ALA A 313 8.29 13.40 2.01
CA ALA A 313 8.20 12.13 2.71
C ALA A 313 7.02 11.29 2.24
N LEU A 314 5.84 11.89 2.12
CA LEU A 314 4.67 11.18 1.61
C LEU A 314 4.73 11.00 0.10
N VAL A 315 5.11 12.03 -0.66
CA VAL A 315 5.23 11.93 -2.13
C VAL A 315 6.19 10.82 -2.53
N ASN A 316 7.36 10.71 -1.89
CA ASN A 316 8.35 9.67 -2.17
C ASN A 316 7.79 8.27 -1.89
N ARG A 317 7.02 8.11 -0.81
CA ARG A 317 6.34 6.85 -0.46
C ARG A 317 5.21 6.48 -1.42
N LEU A 318 4.41 7.46 -1.86
CA LEU A 318 3.37 7.24 -2.87
C LEU A 318 4.00 6.87 -4.22
N TRP A 319 5.11 7.52 -4.58
CA TRP A 319 5.89 7.17 -5.74
C TRP A 319 6.43 5.75 -5.63
N GLN A 320 7.10 5.39 -4.54
CA GLN A 320 7.59 4.03 -4.31
C GLN A 320 6.46 2.99 -4.37
N TRP A 321 5.31 3.28 -3.78
CA TRP A 321 4.18 2.35 -3.77
C TRP A 321 3.70 2.05 -5.19
N LEU A 322 3.61 3.05 -6.05
CA LEU A 322 3.06 2.92 -7.41
C LEU A 322 4.13 2.51 -8.42
N MET A 323 5.34 3.05 -8.30
CA MET A 323 6.47 2.87 -9.22
C MET A 323 7.53 1.90 -8.70
N GLY A 324 7.26 1.13 -7.63
CA GLY A 324 8.14 0.06 -7.13
C GLY A 324 9.38 0.50 -6.36
N ARG A 325 9.96 1.65 -6.70
CA ARG A 325 11.12 2.25 -6.02
C ARG A 325 10.88 3.75 -5.80
N GLY A 326 11.31 4.25 -4.64
CA GLY A 326 11.29 5.68 -4.32
C GLY A 326 12.23 6.49 -5.22
N LEU A 327 11.95 7.79 -5.30
CA LEU A 327 12.89 8.76 -5.86
C LEU A 327 14.10 8.96 -4.94
N VAL A 328 13.95 8.63 -3.66
CA VAL A 328 15.02 8.52 -2.65
C VAL A 328 14.85 7.17 -1.96
N GLU A 329 15.93 6.40 -1.87
CA GLU A 329 15.97 5.13 -1.16
C GLU A 329 17.23 5.07 -0.27
N PRO A 330 17.14 4.72 1.02
CA PRO A 330 15.93 4.32 1.75
C PRO A 330 14.89 5.44 1.96
N LEU A 331 13.61 5.08 2.11
CA LEU A 331 12.48 6.02 2.25
C LEU A 331 12.53 6.95 3.47
N ASP A 332 13.34 6.60 4.48
CA ASP A 332 13.54 7.36 5.70
C ASP A 332 14.92 8.05 5.81
N GLU A 333 15.58 8.25 4.66
CA GLU A 333 16.87 8.94 4.55
C GLU A 333 16.82 10.15 3.59
N LEU A 334 15.71 10.90 3.59
CA LEU A 334 15.52 12.08 2.74
C LEU A 334 16.55 13.21 2.97
N ASP A 335 17.18 13.24 4.14
CA ASP A 335 18.16 14.25 4.52
C ASP A 335 19.59 13.92 4.09
N SER A 336 19.93 12.64 3.97
CA SER A 336 21.28 12.15 3.69
C SER A 336 21.43 11.58 2.29
N THR A 337 20.36 11.11 1.66
CA THR A 337 20.41 10.44 0.37
C THR A 337 20.07 11.37 -0.79
N LYS A 338 20.89 11.33 -1.85
CA LYS A 338 20.64 12.09 -3.07
C LYS A 338 19.44 11.51 -3.82
N PRO A 339 18.42 12.33 -4.16
CA PRO A 339 17.33 11.87 -5.00
C PRO A 339 17.81 11.48 -6.40
N ARG A 340 17.29 10.36 -6.89
CA ARG A 340 17.43 9.88 -8.27
C ARG A 340 16.91 10.88 -9.28
N ASP A 341 15.81 11.55 -8.93
CA ASP A 341 15.28 12.69 -9.66
C ASP A 341 14.77 13.77 -8.70
N ARG A 342 15.63 14.76 -8.44
CA ARG A 342 15.31 15.87 -7.52
C ARG A 342 14.21 16.77 -8.07
N GLU A 343 14.24 17.04 -9.38
CA GLU A 343 13.29 17.97 -10.00
C GLU A 343 11.88 17.38 -9.97
N LEU A 344 11.74 16.08 -10.25
CA LEU A 344 10.47 15.37 -10.14
C LEU A 344 9.94 15.32 -8.70
N LEU A 345 10.81 15.00 -7.72
CA LEU A 345 10.42 14.99 -6.31
C LEU A 345 9.93 16.37 -5.84
N ASP A 346 10.68 17.42 -6.19
CA ASP A 346 10.32 18.80 -5.83
C ASP A 346 9.06 19.29 -6.58
N LEU A 347 8.85 18.84 -7.83
CA LEU A 347 7.64 19.14 -8.60
C LEU A 347 6.40 18.57 -7.93
N LEU A 348 6.42 17.28 -7.59
CA LEU A 348 5.31 16.61 -6.92
C LEU A 348 5.07 17.16 -5.51
N ALA A 349 6.13 17.42 -4.73
CA ALA A 349 6.00 17.98 -3.39
C ALA A 349 5.41 19.40 -3.39
N ARG A 350 5.79 20.26 -4.35
CA ARG A 350 5.18 21.59 -4.50
C ARG A 350 3.71 21.51 -4.89
N ASP A 351 3.34 20.62 -5.81
CA ASP A 351 1.93 20.42 -6.18
C ASP A 351 1.11 19.91 -4.98
N PHE A 352 1.68 18.97 -4.22
CA PHE A 352 1.04 18.43 -3.02
C PHE A 352 0.76 19.52 -1.96
N VAL A 353 1.71 20.42 -1.71
CA VAL A 353 1.51 21.57 -0.81
C VAL A 353 0.48 22.55 -1.39
N ALA A 354 0.58 22.89 -2.68
CA ALA A 354 -0.29 23.87 -3.32
C ALA A 354 -1.76 23.45 -3.36
N HIS A 355 -2.04 22.14 -3.33
CA HIS A 355 -3.40 21.59 -3.34
C HIS A 355 -3.81 21.05 -1.96
N GLY A 356 -3.29 21.64 -0.88
CA GLY A 356 -3.76 21.36 0.49
C GLY A 356 -3.50 19.92 0.93
N PHE A 357 -2.35 19.35 0.55
CA PHE A 357 -1.92 18.01 0.95
C PHE A 357 -2.91 16.90 0.54
N ASP A 358 -3.48 17.01 -0.67
CA ASP A 358 -4.37 16.00 -1.25
C ASP A 358 -3.60 14.74 -1.70
N VAL A 359 -3.77 13.67 -0.91
CA VAL A 359 -3.18 12.35 -1.14
C VAL A 359 -3.71 11.71 -2.42
N LYS A 360 -5.03 11.82 -2.67
CA LYS A 360 -5.67 11.20 -3.82
C LYS A 360 -5.22 11.88 -5.09
N ARG A 361 -5.15 13.21 -5.14
CA ARG A 361 -4.61 13.98 -6.27
C ARG A 361 -3.21 13.51 -6.65
N THR A 362 -2.33 13.34 -5.67
CA THR A 362 -0.95 12.89 -5.91
C THR A 362 -0.92 11.49 -6.50
N VAL A 363 -1.70 10.55 -5.97
CA VAL A 363 -1.87 9.20 -6.55
C VAL A 363 -2.42 9.30 -7.98
N ALA A 364 -3.44 10.13 -8.19
CA ALA A 364 -4.09 10.37 -9.46
C ALA A 364 -3.10 10.88 -10.52
N ALA A 365 -2.17 11.78 -10.13
CA ALA A 365 -1.13 12.31 -10.99
C ALA A 365 -0.15 11.22 -11.43
N ILE A 366 0.36 10.43 -10.47
CA ILE A 366 1.37 9.38 -10.75
C ILE A 366 0.81 8.33 -11.71
N VAL A 367 -0.40 7.81 -11.46
CA VAL A 367 -0.99 6.76 -12.32
C VAL A 367 -1.41 7.25 -13.71
N ARG A 368 -1.47 8.58 -13.91
CA ARG A 368 -1.75 9.21 -15.21
C ARG A 368 -0.49 9.49 -16.04
N THR A 369 0.71 9.39 -15.44
CA THR A 369 1.98 9.60 -16.16
C THR A 369 2.18 8.57 -17.28
N ARG A 370 2.97 8.93 -18.29
CA ARG A 370 3.44 8.00 -19.31
C ARG A 370 4.30 6.90 -18.69
N ALA A 371 5.17 7.23 -17.73
CA ALA A 371 6.05 6.26 -17.05
C ALA A 371 5.26 5.12 -16.39
N TYR A 372 4.14 5.40 -15.72
CA TYR A 372 3.27 4.37 -15.13
C TYR A 372 2.64 3.44 -16.18
N ARG A 373 2.51 3.89 -17.44
CA ARG A 373 1.93 3.12 -18.55
C ARG A 373 2.96 2.36 -19.39
N LEU A 374 4.25 2.50 -19.14
CA LEU A 374 5.27 1.80 -19.91
C LEU A 374 5.27 0.30 -19.59
N ASP A 375 5.60 -0.55 -20.55
CA ASP A 375 5.85 -1.99 -20.32
C ASP A 375 7.09 -2.18 -19.43
N SER A 376 7.18 -3.32 -18.77
CA SER A 376 8.40 -3.75 -18.08
C SER A 376 9.44 -4.30 -19.05
N ARG A 377 9.02 -4.70 -20.26
CA ARG A 377 9.92 -5.16 -21.32
C ARG A 377 10.52 -3.99 -22.08
N VAL A 378 11.85 -3.92 -22.11
CA VAL A 378 12.59 -2.91 -22.87
C VAL A 378 12.76 -3.30 -24.34
N PRO A 379 13.03 -2.33 -25.24
CA PRO A 379 13.41 -2.61 -26.61
C PRO A 379 14.65 -3.52 -26.70
N GLU A 380 14.73 -4.32 -27.75
CA GLU A 380 15.87 -5.23 -27.98
C GLU A 380 17.20 -4.46 -28.04
N GLY A 381 18.21 -4.97 -27.31
CA GLY A 381 19.54 -4.38 -27.24
C GLY A 381 19.70 -3.23 -26.24
N GLN A 382 18.65 -2.85 -25.51
CA GLN A 382 18.72 -1.89 -24.41
C GLN A 382 18.96 -2.59 -23.07
N ASP A 383 19.72 -1.95 -22.19
CA ASP A 383 19.95 -2.43 -20.83
C ASP A 383 18.69 -2.23 -19.96
N GLU A 384 18.21 -3.31 -19.35
CA GLU A 384 16.99 -3.32 -18.52
C GLU A 384 17.17 -2.50 -17.24
N ASP A 385 18.35 -2.61 -16.59
CA ASP A 385 18.64 -1.90 -15.36
C ASP A 385 18.77 -0.40 -15.63
N GLU A 386 19.45 -0.01 -16.72
CA GLU A 386 19.55 1.40 -17.12
C GLU A 386 18.17 1.99 -17.47
N ALA A 387 17.33 1.25 -18.20
CA ALA A 387 15.99 1.70 -18.52
C ALA A 387 15.12 1.84 -17.27
N GLU A 388 15.20 0.89 -16.33
CA GLU A 388 14.51 0.97 -15.05
C GLU A 388 15.05 2.15 -14.24
N GLU A 389 16.37 2.41 -14.21
CA GLU A 389 17.08 3.53 -13.56
C GLU A 389 16.80 4.90 -14.16
N GLU A 390 16.30 4.95 -15.39
CA GLU A 390 15.88 6.18 -16.04
C GLU A 390 14.36 6.36 -16.07
N LEU A 391 13.60 5.47 -15.41
CA LEU A 391 12.12 5.43 -15.43
C LEU A 391 11.57 5.27 -16.85
N ALA A 392 12.35 4.65 -17.73
CA ALA A 392 12.05 4.36 -19.13
C ALA A 392 11.37 2.98 -19.30
N ALA A 393 11.26 2.20 -18.24
CA ALA A 393 10.45 0.98 -18.15
C ALA A 393 9.73 0.95 -16.79
N TYR A 394 8.58 0.26 -16.74
CA TYR A 394 7.89 0.06 -15.47
C TYR A 394 8.57 -1.08 -14.70
N PRO A 395 8.94 -0.90 -13.42
CA PRO A 395 9.63 -1.94 -12.68
C PRO A 395 8.71 -3.12 -12.36
N LEU A 396 9.27 -4.32 -12.38
CA LEU A 396 8.57 -5.51 -11.89
C LEU A 396 8.41 -5.41 -10.38
N LYS A 397 7.17 -5.44 -9.89
CA LYS A 397 6.87 -5.35 -8.46
C LYS A 397 6.35 -6.68 -7.91
N PRO A 398 6.99 -7.28 -6.91
CA PRO A 398 6.45 -8.49 -6.30
C PRO A 398 5.15 -8.16 -5.55
N LEU A 399 4.17 -9.05 -5.66
CA LEU A 399 2.93 -8.94 -4.90
C LEU A 399 3.21 -9.22 -3.43
N ARG A 400 2.78 -8.29 -2.58
CA ARG A 400 2.75 -8.53 -1.15
C ARG A 400 1.83 -9.71 -0.81
N ALA A 401 2.07 -10.34 0.33
CA ALA A 401 1.28 -11.49 0.75
C ALA A 401 -0.24 -11.19 0.83
N ASP A 402 -0.63 -9.98 1.23
CA ASP A 402 -2.04 -9.55 1.25
C ASP A 402 -2.63 -9.45 -0.16
N GLN A 403 -1.90 -8.84 -1.10
CA GLN A 403 -2.30 -8.76 -2.51
C GLN A 403 -2.37 -10.13 -3.17
N LEU A 404 -1.38 -10.98 -2.93
CA LEU A 404 -1.33 -12.33 -3.47
C LEU A 404 -2.52 -13.17 -2.98
N ALA A 405 -2.78 -13.19 -1.67
CA ALA A 405 -3.94 -13.86 -1.10
C ALA A 405 -5.25 -13.33 -1.70
N ASN A 406 -5.39 -12.00 -1.79
CA ASN A 406 -6.57 -11.38 -2.37
C ASN A 406 -6.73 -11.69 -3.86
N ALA A 407 -5.64 -11.80 -4.63
CA ALA A 407 -5.65 -12.17 -6.03
C ALA A 407 -6.09 -13.62 -6.21
N ILE A 408 -5.60 -14.56 -5.39
CA ILE A 408 -6.03 -15.97 -5.40
C ILE A 408 -7.55 -16.08 -5.11
N TYR A 409 -8.06 -15.31 -4.14
CA TYR A 409 -9.50 -15.28 -3.86
C TYR A 409 -10.33 -14.68 -5.01
N GLN A 410 -9.80 -13.69 -5.71
CA GLN A 410 -10.52 -13.09 -6.84
C GLN A 410 -10.45 -13.98 -8.09
N ALA A 411 -9.32 -14.65 -8.34
CA ALA A 411 -9.16 -15.62 -9.42
C ALA A 411 -10.16 -16.79 -9.29
N SER A 412 -10.50 -17.18 -8.06
CA SER A 412 -11.52 -18.20 -7.79
C SER A 412 -12.97 -17.68 -7.79
N SER A 413 -13.22 -16.46 -8.29
CA SER A 413 -14.55 -15.86 -8.36
C SER A 413 -14.80 -15.12 -9.68
N LEU A 414 -15.89 -15.45 -10.37
CA LEU A 414 -16.31 -14.74 -11.58
C LEU A 414 -16.74 -13.29 -11.32
N TRP A 415 -17.22 -13.00 -10.11
CA TRP A 415 -17.75 -11.71 -9.71
C TRP A 415 -16.76 -10.95 -8.83
N THR A 416 -16.91 -9.62 -8.79
CA THR A 416 -16.18 -8.77 -7.84
C THR A 416 -16.41 -9.28 -6.42
N TYR A 417 -15.36 -9.67 -5.71
CA TYR A 417 -15.46 -10.39 -4.43
C TYR A 417 -16.05 -9.56 -3.26
N ASP A 418 -16.48 -8.31 -3.46
CA ASP A 418 -16.92 -7.38 -2.41
C ASP A 418 -18.42 -7.02 -2.44
N ARG A 419 -19.08 -7.03 -3.62
CA ARG A 419 -20.35 -6.28 -3.78
C ARG A 419 -21.60 -6.90 -3.14
N ARG A 420 -21.57 -8.17 -2.67
CA ARG A 420 -22.79 -8.89 -2.21
C ARG A 420 -22.63 -9.96 -1.11
N ARG A 421 -21.43 -10.16 -0.53
CA ARG A 421 -21.22 -11.26 0.44
C ARG A 421 -21.44 -10.81 1.89
N ASN A 422 -22.01 -11.70 2.72
CA ASN A 422 -22.35 -11.41 4.11
C ASN A 422 -21.10 -11.08 4.97
N LEU A 423 -21.35 -10.45 6.13
CA LEU A 423 -20.29 -10.05 7.07
C LEU A 423 -19.41 -11.24 7.53
N ILE A 424 -20.00 -12.44 7.65
CA ILE A 424 -19.32 -13.66 8.11
C ILE A 424 -18.25 -14.10 7.10
N LEU A 425 -18.57 -14.11 5.80
CA LEU A 425 -17.63 -14.47 4.73
C LEU A 425 -16.51 -13.43 4.61
N ARG A 426 -16.82 -12.14 4.82
CA ARG A 426 -15.80 -11.08 4.88
C ARG A 426 -14.83 -11.28 6.04
N LEU A 427 -15.34 -11.65 7.23
CA LEU A 427 -14.51 -11.95 8.40
C LEU A 427 -13.67 -13.21 8.21
N ALA A 428 -14.24 -14.28 7.66
CA ALA A 428 -13.50 -15.51 7.35
C ALA A 428 -12.36 -15.27 6.35
N ARG A 429 -12.60 -14.46 5.31
CA ARG A 429 -11.57 -14.01 4.36
C ARG A 429 -10.46 -13.25 5.08
N PHE A 430 -10.81 -12.27 5.91
CA PHE A 430 -9.84 -11.48 6.65
C PHE A 430 -8.93 -12.39 7.50
N LEU A 431 -9.52 -13.33 8.24
CA LEU A 431 -8.75 -14.25 9.09
C LEU A 431 -7.82 -15.15 8.27
N ARG A 432 -8.29 -15.71 7.15
CA ARG A 432 -7.47 -16.56 6.27
C ARG A 432 -6.37 -15.78 5.55
N THR A 433 -6.66 -14.55 5.09
CA THR A 433 -5.67 -13.67 4.45
C THR A 433 -4.61 -13.23 5.47
N ALA A 434 -5.02 -12.91 6.70
CA ALA A 434 -4.10 -12.59 7.79
C ALA A 434 -3.23 -13.80 8.17
N GLU A 435 -3.80 -15.01 8.20
CA GLU A 435 -3.06 -16.25 8.45
C GLU A 435 -2.04 -16.53 7.33
N PHE A 436 -2.45 -16.37 6.06
CA PHE A 436 -1.54 -16.48 4.91
C PHE A 436 -0.42 -15.44 4.97
N SER A 437 -0.76 -14.18 5.26
CA SER A 437 0.23 -13.09 5.34
C SER A 437 1.22 -13.32 6.48
N LYS A 438 0.74 -13.75 7.65
CA LYS A 438 1.57 -14.12 8.80
C LYS A 438 2.56 -15.23 8.46
N ARG A 439 2.12 -16.26 7.75
CA ARG A 439 2.98 -17.38 7.35
C ARG A 439 3.97 -17.05 6.24
N ASN A 440 3.76 -15.96 5.49
CA ASN A 440 4.65 -15.54 4.40
C ASN A 440 5.59 -14.41 4.80
N GLY A 441 5.68 -14.09 6.10
CA GLY A 441 6.63 -13.11 6.58
C GLY A 441 6.30 -11.67 6.18
N ASP A 442 5.02 -11.28 6.11
CA ASP A 442 4.62 -9.85 6.18
C ASP A 442 4.86 -9.31 7.61
N ASP A 443 6.06 -9.59 8.12
CA ASP A 443 6.56 -9.36 9.46
C ASP A 443 7.72 -8.36 9.36
N LEU A 444 7.70 -7.41 10.30
CA LEU A 444 8.72 -6.39 10.59
C LEU A 444 8.69 -5.16 9.68
N ALA A 445 8.07 -4.07 10.18
CA ALA A 445 8.42 -2.64 10.01
C ALA A 445 8.67 -2.04 8.60
N LEU A 446 8.81 -2.84 7.55
CA LEU A 446 9.21 -2.44 6.21
C LEU A 446 7.98 -1.94 5.45
N GLU A 447 8.15 -0.76 4.85
CA GLU A 447 7.16 -0.19 3.95
C GLU A 447 7.20 -0.86 2.55
N GLU A 448 8.24 -1.66 2.30
CA GLU A 448 8.55 -2.33 1.03
C GLU A 448 7.95 -3.75 0.93
N PRO A 449 7.52 -4.19 -0.27
CA PRO A 449 7.23 -5.59 -0.53
C PRO A 449 8.52 -6.42 -0.51
N THR A 450 8.56 -7.50 0.28
CA THR A 450 9.68 -8.44 0.27
C THR A 450 9.68 -9.26 -1.02
N PRO A 451 10.86 -9.62 -1.58
CA PRO A 451 10.96 -10.58 -2.68
C PRO A 451 10.22 -11.88 -2.36
N GLU A 452 9.75 -12.59 -3.40
CA GLU A 452 9.06 -13.87 -3.23
C GLU A 452 9.94 -14.84 -2.43
N THR A 453 9.45 -15.28 -1.27
CA THR A 453 10.21 -16.19 -0.41
C THR A 453 10.00 -17.64 -0.85
N LEU A 454 11.00 -18.51 -0.60
CA LEU A 454 10.83 -19.96 -0.81
C LEU A 454 9.58 -20.50 -0.09
N LEU A 455 9.28 -19.96 1.09
CA LEU A 455 8.09 -20.33 1.86
C LEU A 455 6.79 -19.91 1.16
N GLN A 456 6.75 -18.71 0.58
CA GLN A 456 5.64 -18.24 -0.24
C GLN A 456 5.42 -19.12 -1.46
N ARG A 457 6.51 -19.50 -2.14
CA ARG A 457 6.45 -20.42 -3.28
C ARG A 457 5.91 -21.80 -2.89
N LEU A 458 6.42 -22.38 -1.80
CA LEU A 458 5.95 -23.67 -1.28
C LEU A 458 4.47 -23.65 -0.88
N GLN A 459 3.99 -22.51 -0.37
CA GLN A 459 2.58 -22.30 -0.05
C GLN A 459 1.70 -22.12 -1.29
N LEU A 460 2.20 -21.54 -2.39
CA LEU A 460 1.44 -21.52 -3.64
C LEU A 460 1.28 -22.94 -4.21
N LEU A 461 2.34 -23.75 -4.14
CA LEU A 461 2.35 -25.11 -4.69
C LEU A 461 1.50 -26.08 -3.87
N ASN A 462 1.59 -26.01 -2.54
CA ASN A 462 1.01 -27.02 -1.62
C ASN A 462 0.04 -26.44 -0.58
N GLY A 463 -0.19 -25.13 -0.59
CA GLY A 463 -0.97 -24.47 0.44
C GLY A 463 -2.45 -24.74 0.29
N LYS A 464 -3.10 -24.94 1.45
CA LYS A 464 -4.54 -25.21 1.56
C LYS A 464 -5.40 -24.20 0.78
N LEU A 465 -4.98 -22.94 0.70
CA LEU A 465 -5.71 -21.89 -0.01
C LEU A 465 -5.81 -22.19 -1.52
N VAL A 466 -4.70 -22.51 -2.16
CA VAL A 466 -4.69 -22.84 -3.60
C VAL A 466 -5.45 -24.14 -3.81
N THR A 467 -5.12 -25.18 -3.03
CA THR A 467 -5.77 -26.50 -3.13
C THR A 467 -7.29 -26.42 -2.97
N GLU A 468 -7.83 -25.74 -1.95
CA GLU A 468 -9.29 -25.61 -1.75
C GLU A 468 -9.99 -24.85 -2.88
N LEU A 469 -9.30 -23.90 -3.52
CA LEU A 469 -9.87 -23.04 -4.55
C LEU A 469 -9.69 -23.60 -5.96
N THR A 470 -8.74 -24.51 -6.16
CA THR A 470 -8.52 -25.22 -7.42
C THR A 470 -9.13 -26.62 -7.43
N GLN A 471 -9.45 -27.22 -6.28
CA GLN A 471 -10.17 -28.50 -6.22
C GLN A 471 -11.64 -28.34 -6.63
N GLU A 472 -12.22 -29.43 -7.12
CA GLU A 472 -13.62 -29.56 -7.57
C GLU A 472 -14.63 -29.18 -6.46
N GLY A 473 -14.89 -27.88 -6.29
CA GLY A 473 -15.83 -27.35 -5.32
C GLY A 473 -17.07 -26.80 -6.01
N ASP A 474 -18.23 -27.39 -5.72
CA ASP A 474 -19.61 -26.93 -5.99
C ASP A 474 -19.96 -26.32 -7.38
N GLY A 475 -21.26 -26.28 -7.72
CA GLY A 475 -21.75 -25.71 -9.00
C GLY A 475 -21.50 -24.19 -9.18
N PHE A 476 -20.83 -23.54 -8.23
CA PHE A 476 -20.53 -22.11 -8.26
C PHE A 476 -19.05 -21.79 -8.52
N SER A 477 -18.16 -22.79 -8.57
CA SER A 477 -16.75 -22.60 -8.93
C SER A 477 -16.59 -22.08 -10.38
N PRO A 478 -15.67 -21.12 -10.62
CA PRO A 478 -15.36 -20.63 -11.97
C PRO A 478 -14.84 -21.74 -12.87
N ILE A 479 -14.21 -22.79 -12.32
CA ILE A 479 -13.70 -23.95 -13.05
C ILE A 479 -14.86 -24.62 -13.78
N ARG A 480 -15.87 -25.09 -13.03
CA ARG A 480 -17.03 -25.80 -13.60
C ARG A 480 -17.89 -24.89 -14.47
N ARG A 481 -18.13 -23.65 -14.02
CA ARG A 481 -18.91 -22.67 -14.81
C ARG A 481 -18.25 -22.30 -16.12
N SER A 482 -16.92 -22.23 -16.18
CA SER A 482 -16.23 -21.94 -17.44
C SER A 482 -16.46 -23.06 -18.47
N VAL A 483 -16.41 -24.32 -18.04
CA VAL A 483 -16.71 -25.49 -18.90
C VAL A 483 -18.18 -25.50 -19.34
N GLU A 484 -19.11 -25.14 -18.45
CA GLU A 484 -20.56 -25.17 -18.73
C GLU A 484 -21.04 -24.00 -19.60
N LEU A 485 -20.45 -22.81 -19.45
CA LEU A 485 -20.96 -21.57 -20.06
C LEU A 485 -20.16 -21.09 -21.27
N CYS A 486 -18.91 -21.51 -21.44
CA CYS A 486 -18.11 -21.08 -22.57
C CYS A 486 -18.49 -21.87 -23.85
N PRO A 487 -18.52 -21.20 -25.02
CA PRO A 487 -18.97 -21.83 -26.25
C PRO A 487 -17.97 -22.83 -26.84
N ASP A 488 -16.68 -22.67 -26.57
CA ASP A 488 -15.60 -23.50 -27.11
C ASP A 488 -14.43 -23.62 -26.13
N GLU A 489 -13.55 -24.62 -26.33
CA GLU A 489 -12.39 -24.84 -25.47
C GLU A 489 -11.43 -23.66 -25.43
N GLY A 490 -11.28 -22.93 -26.54
CA GLY A 490 -10.44 -21.74 -26.57
C GLY A 490 -10.99 -20.64 -25.67
N SER A 491 -12.31 -20.45 -25.65
CA SER A 491 -12.98 -19.51 -24.74
C SER A 491 -12.83 -19.92 -23.26
N VAL A 492 -12.82 -21.22 -22.95
CA VAL A 492 -12.51 -21.72 -21.58
C VAL A 492 -11.10 -21.30 -21.18
N VAL A 493 -10.11 -21.54 -22.05
CA VAL A 493 -8.71 -21.18 -21.79
C VAL A 493 -8.55 -19.68 -21.64
N ASP A 494 -9.07 -18.88 -22.57
CA ASP A 494 -9.02 -17.41 -22.51
C ASP A 494 -9.65 -16.88 -21.21
N THR A 495 -10.75 -17.50 -20.75
CA THR A 495 -11.41 -17.11 -19.50
C THR A 495 -10.54 -17.40 -18.27
N ALA A 496 -9.85 -18.54 -18.23
CA ALA A 496 -8.90 -18.87 -17.16
C ALA A 496 -7.72 -17.88 -17.11
N PHE A 497 -7.13 -17.55 -18.27
CA PHE A 497 -6.06 -16.57 -18.36
C PHE A 497 -6.51 -15.16 -17.93
N LEU A 498 -7.72 -14.74 -18.30
CA LEU A 498 -8.27 -13.46 -17.86
C LEU A 498 -8.51 -13.42 -16.34
N LEU A 499 -9.03 -14.49 -15.75
CA LEU A 499 -9.32 -14.57 -14.32
C LEU A 499 -8.08 -14.62 -13.44
N VAL A 500 -7.00 -15.25 -13.91
CA VAL A 500 -5.77 -15.44 -13.11
C VAL A 500 -4.73 -14.36 -13.43
N LEU A 501 -4.43 -14.17 -14.71
CA LEU A 501 -3.35 -13.30 -15.18
C LEU A 501 -3.83 -11.97 -15.73
N THR A 502 -5.13 -11.79 -15.95
CA THR A 502 -5.68 -10.56 -16.55
C THR A 502 -5.07 -10.27 -17.93
N ARG A 503 -4.81 -11.33 -18.71
CA ARG A 503 -4.43 -11.23 -20.12
C ARG A 503 -5.09 -12.35 -20.90
N ARG A 504 -4.95 -12.31 -22.23
CA ARG A 504 -5.35 -13.43 -23.09
C ARG A 504 -4.22 -14.43 -23.19
N ALA A 505 -4.57 -15.69 -23.43
CA ALA A 505 -3.60 -16.72 -23.75
C ALA A 505 -2.92 -16.39 -25.08
N SER A 506 -1.63 -16.68 -25.21
CA SER A 506 -0.96 -16.67 -26.50
C SER A 506 -1.58 -17.73 -27.42
N PRO A 507 -1.40 -17.65 -28.75
CA PRO A 507 -1.88 -18.67 -29.68
C PRO A 507 -1.39 -20.08 -29.31
N GLU A 508 -0.15 -20.20 -28.85
CA GLU A 508 0.49 -21.46 -28.44
C GLU A 508 -0.11 -21.98 -27.13
N GLU A 509 -0.23 -21.12 -26.11
CA GLU A 509 -0.87 -21.47 -24.83
C GLU A 509 -2.32 -21.93 -25.06
N ARG A 510 -3.07 -21.17 -25.86
CA ARG A 510 -4.47 -21.50 -26.22
C ARG A 510 -4.56 -22.84 -26.92
N ALA A 511 -3.70 -23.09 -27.92
CA ALA A 511 -3.71 -24.34 -28.67
C ALA A 511 -3.40 -25.54 -27.78
N HIS A 512 -2.41 -25.41 -26.87
CA HIS A 512 -2.00 -26.47 -25.95
C HIS A 512 -3.15 -26.90 -25.01
N PHE A 513 -3.74 -25.94 -24.28
CA PHE A 513 -4.77 -26.27 -23.29
C PHE A 513 -6.12 -26.63 -23.94
N ALA A 514 -6.47 -26.02 -25.08
CA ALA A 514 -7.67 -26.39 -25.81
C ALA A 514 -7.61 -27.84 -26.35
N ALA A 515 -6.42 -28.30 -26.75
CA ALA A 515 -6.23 -29.70 -27.16
C ALA A 515 -6.44 -30.67 -25.99
N ARG A 516 -5.96 -30.34 -24.78
CA ARG A 516 -6.19 -31.17 -23.58
C ARG A 516 -7.67 -31.24 -23.19
N LEU A 517 -8.41 -30.13 -23.32
CA LEU A 517 -9.86 -30.10 -23.07
C LEU A 517 -10.65 -30.94 -24.08
N ARG A 518 -10.23 -30.95 -25.35
CA ARG A 518 -10.85 -31.82 -26.38
C ARG A 518 -10.57 -33.31 -26.14
N ALA A 519 -9.41 -33.64 -25.57
CA ALA A 519 -9.05 -35.02 -25.25
C ALA A 519 -9.74 -35.57 -23.98
N ALA A 520 -10.37 -34.71 -23.18
CA ALA A 520 -11.11 -35.09 -21.98
C ALA A 520 -12.54 -35.57 -22.35
N VAL A 521 -12.61 -36.82 -22.79
CA VAL A 521 -13.85 -37.50 -23.20
C VAL A 521 -14.13 -38.72 -22.31
N ASP A 522 -15.38 -39.14 -22.25
CA ASP A 522 -15.82 -40.35 -21.55
C ASP A 522 -15.45 -41.62 -22.36
N SER A 523 -15.83 -42.79 -21.83
CA SER A 523 -15.57 -44.08 -22.50
C SER A 523 -16.27 -44.23 -23.86
N GLU A 524 -17.27 -43.40 -24.15
CA GLU A 524 -18.02 -43.38 -25.41
C GLU A 524 -17.51 -42.31 -26.39
N GLY A 525 -16.52 -41.51 -25.97
CA GLY A 525 -15.94 -40.43 -26.78
C GLY A 525 -16.71 -39.11 -26.72
N HIS A 526 -17.69 -38.97 -25.83
CA HIS A 526 -18.39 -37.71 -25.60
C HIS A 526 -17.63 -36.82 -24.60
N PRO A 527 -17.78 -35.48 -24.64
CA PRO A 527 -17.13 -34.60 -23.67
C PRO A 527 -17.48 -34.97 -22.22
N ASP A 528 -16.49 -35.35 -21.42
CA ASP A 528 -16.67 -35.65 -20.00
C ASP A 528 -16.51 -34.35 -19.19
N ALA A 529 -17.61 -33.91 -18.58
CA ALA A 529 -17.64 -32.68 -17.79
C ALA A 529 -16.68 -32.70 -16.59
N ASP A 530 -16.53 -33.85 -15.92
CA ASP A 530 -15.67 -33.99 -14.76
C ASP A 530 -14.20 -34.07 -15.19
N ALA A 531 -13.88 -34.81 -16.26
CA ALA A 531 -12.52 -34.81 -16.82
C ALA A 531 -12.11 -33.43 -17.34
N ARG A 532 -13.01 -32.69 -18.00
CA ARG A 532 -12.76 -31.32 -18.44
C ARG A 532 -12.58 -30.38 -17.26
N ALA A 533 -13.38 -30.51 -16.21
CA ALA A 533 -13.21 -29.74 -14.98
C ALA A 533 -11.84 -29.97 -14.34
N ARG A 534 -11.32 -31.22 -14.33
CA ARG A 534 -9.95 -31.52 -13.88
C ARG A 534 -8.88 -30.83 -14.73
N VAL A 535 -9.02 -30.83 -16.05
CA VAL A 535 -8.08 -30.10 -16.94
C VAL A 535 -8.09 -28.60 -16.66
N VAL A 536 -9.26 -28.00 -16.42
CA VAL A 536 -9.35 -26.59 -16.04
C VAL A 536 -8.79 -26.33 -14.64
N ALA A 537 -9.02 -27.23 -13.68
CA ALA A 537 -8.41 -27.14 -12.35
C ALA A 537 -6.87 -27.14 -12.42
N ASP A 538 -6.29 -28.05 -13.22
CA ASP A 538 -4.85 -28.10 -13.49
C ASP A 538 -4.35 -26.82 -14.16
N LEU A 539 -5.10 -26.27 -15.11
CA LEU A 539 -4.78 -24.98 -15.74
C LEU A 539 -4.75 -23.85 -14.70
N TYR A 540 -5.78 -23.72 -13.85
CA TYR A 540 -5.79 -22.70 -12.78
C TYR A 540 -4.62 -22.87 -11.82
N TRP A 541 -4.35 -24.10 -11.38
CA TRP A 541 -3.22 -24.39 -10.52
C TRP A 541 -1.90 -24.00 -11.19
N THR A 542 -1.74 -24.31 -12.48
CA THR A 542 -0.55 -23.95 -13.28
C THR A 542 -0.37 -22.44 -13.34
N LEU A 543 -1.43 -21.70 -13.68
CA LEU A 543 -1.40 -20.24 -13.80
C LEU A 543 -1.11 -19.55 -12.47
N LEU A 544 -1.75 -19.98 -11.38
CA LEU A 544 -1.51 -19.44 -10.02
C LEU A 544 -0.08 -19.68 -9.54
N ASN A 545 0.58 -20.71 -10.06
CA ASN A 545 1.97 -21.04 -9.78
C ASN A 545 2.95 -20.52 -10.84
N THR A 546 2.55 -19.66 -11.77
CA THR A 546 3.52 -18.97 -12.63
C THR A 546 4.28 -17.91 -11.84
N THR A 547 5.45 -17.50 -12.34
CA THR A 547 6.09 -16.28 -11.84
C THR A 547 5.22 -15.08 -12.14
N GLU A 548 4.68 -14.96 -13.36
CA GLU A 548 3.80 -13.86 -13.80
C GLU A 548 2.68 -13.53 -12.79
N PHE A 549 2.03 -14.54 -12.21
CA PHE A 549 0.96 -14.31 -11.23
C PHE A 549 1.42 -13.56 -9.97
N ALA A 550 2.65 -13.79 -9.52
CA ALA A 550 3.21 -13.22 -8.30
C ALA A 550 3.72 -11.78 -8.46
N TRP A 551 3.57 -11.17 -9.64
CA TRP A 551 4.09 -9.83 -9.92
C TRP A 551 3.02 -8.88 -10.47
N ALA A 552 3.18 -7.59 -10.15
CA ALA A 552 2.57 -6.48 -10.86
C ALA A 552 3.58 -5.96 -11.88
N HIS A 553 3.22 -6.06 -13.16
CA HIS A 553 4.06 -5.77 -14.31
C HIS A 553 3.28 -4.99 -15.35
#